data_AF-A0A7Y7RTI8-F1
#
_entry.id   AF-A0A7Y7RTI8-F1
#
_cell.length_a   1.000
_cell.length_b   1.000
_cell.length_c   1.000
_cell.angle_alpha   90.00
_cell.angle_beta   90.00
_cell.angle_gamma   90.00
#
_symmetry.space_group_name_H-M   'P 1'
#
loop_
_entity.id
_entity.type
_entity.pdbx_description
1 polymer ?
#
loop_
_entity_poly.entity_id
_entity_poly.type
_entity_poly.pdbx_seq_one_letter_code
_entity_poly.pdbx_strand_id
1 'polypeptide(L)'
;MNAPRIVATCTCSQAACWSARHRCFLGRYEQILSVAEGVFKDRNISQRWFRRPVPGLGHLAPCTLIHTATGFSEAHNMLMRIDHGICI
;
A
#
# COMPACT_ATOMS: atom_id res chain seq x y z
N MET A 1 19.32 5.47 34.77
CA MET A 1 19.42 5.73 33.31
C MET A 1 18.10 6.33 32.87
N ASN A 2 18.10 7.60 32.45
CA ASN A 2 16.88 8.29 32.02
C ASN A 2 16.53 7.88 30.59
N ALA A 3 15.29 7.43 30.38
CA ALA A 3 14.80 7.11 29.05
C ALA A 3 14.77 8.38 28.18
N PRO A 4 15.14 8.29 26.89
CA PRO A 4 15.06 9.44 25.99
C PRO A 4 13.61 9.90 25.86
N ARG A 5 13.37 11.21 26.04
CA ARG A 5 12.06 11.85 25.86
C ARG A 5 12.02 12.53 24.50
N ILE A 6 10.97 12.28 23.73
CA ILE A 6 10.75 12.94 22.44
C ILE A 6 10.37 14.40 22.72
N VAL A 7 11.21 15.33 22.27
CA VAL A 7 11.05 16.78 22.53
C VAL A 7 10.20 17.46 21.45
N ALA A 8 10.30 17.02 20.19
CA ALA A 8 9.44 17.47 19.09
C ALA A 8 9.53 16.50 17.90
N THR A 9 8.47 16.44 17.08
CA THR A 9 8.50 15.79 15.77
C THR A 9 9.12 16.75 14.75
N CYS A 10 10.26 16.40 14.15
CA CYS A 10 10.85 17.20 13.09
C CYS A 10 9.96 17.17 11.84
N THR A 11 9.34 18.30 11.49
CA THR A 11 8.56 18.48 10.25
C THR A 11 9.41 18.34 8.97
N CYS A 12 10.71 18.61 9.04
CA CYS A 12 11.65 18.42 7.92
C CYS A 12 12.04 16.94 7.67
N SER A 13 11.66 16.01 8.55
CA SER A 13 12.25 14.67 8.59
C SER A 13 11.51 13.59 7.79
N GLN A 14 10.29 13.85 7.31
CA GLN A 14 9.43 12.75 6.85
C GLN A 14 10.02 12.00 5.65
N ALA A 15 10.65 12.70 4.68
CA ALA A 15 11.31 12.02 3.57
C ALA A 15 12.77 11.59 3.88
N ALA A 16 13.52 12.40 4.63
CA ALA A 16 14.96 12.20 4.80
C ALA A 16 15.33 11.12 5.83
N CYS A 17 14.50 10.91 6.86
CA CYS A 17 14.78 9.94 7.94
C CYS A 17 14.32 8.51 7.62
N TRP A 18 13.54 8.31 6.56
CA TRP A 18 13.12 6.97 6.15
C TRP A 18 14.17 6.28 5.30
N SER A 19 14.29 4.97 5.47
CA SER A 19 15.12 4.15 4.58
C SER A 19 14.56 4.21 3.15
N ALA A 20 15.43 4.02 2.16
CA ALA A 20 15.01 3.93 0.76
C ALA A 20 13.89 2.90 0.57
N ARG A 21 13.98 1.75 1.27
CA ARG A 21 12.95 0.70 1.25
C ARG A 21 11.59 1.22 1.71
N HIS A 22 11.54 1.99 2.79
CA HIS A 22 10.29 2.53 3.32
C HIS A 22 9.70 3.60 2.37
N ARG A 23 10.54 4.46 1.80
CA ARG A 23 10.09 5.42 0.76
C ARG A 23 9.52 4.71 -0.47
N CYS A 24 10.17 3.66 -0.95
CA CYS A 24 9.66 2.86 -2.07
C CYS A 24 8.31 2.20 -1.72
N PHE A 25 8.17 1.68 -0.50
CA PHE A 25 6.90 1.13 -0.04
C PHE A 25 5.78 2.18 -0.06
N LEU A 26 6.02 3.38 0.46
CA LEU A 26 5.02 4.45 0.45
C LEU A 26 4.66 4.91 -0.96
N GLY A 27 5.65 5.04 -1.86
CA GLY A 27 5.38 5.36 -3.26
C GLY A 27 4.47 4.32 -3.93
N ARG A 28 4.74 3.03 -3.69
CA ARG A 28 3.92 1.93 -4.19
C ARG A 28 2.53 1.89 -3.53
N TYR A 29 2.44 2.21 -2.25
CA TYR A 29 1.18 2.32 -1.52
C TYR A 29 0.26 3.35 -2.16
N GLU A 30 0.76 4.57 -2.36
CA GLU A 30 -0.03 5.66 -2.97
C GLU A 30 -0.44 5.31 -4.41
N GLN A 31 0.45 4.68 -5.18
CA GLN A 31 0.13 4.22 -6.54
C GLN A 31 -1.00 3.18 -6.55
N ILE A 32 -0.90 2.11 -5.75
CA ILE A 32 -1.95 1.07 -5.70
C ILE A 32 -3.26 1.65 -5.18
N LEU A 33 -3.21 2.54 -4.17
CA LEU A 33 -4.42 3.15 -3.63
C LEU A 33 -5.10 4.05 -4.68
N SER A 34 -4.34 4.84 -5.44
CA SER A 34 -4.87 5.66 -6.53
C SER A 34 -5.54 4.81 -7.62
N VAL A 35 -4.91 3.68 -8.01
CA VAL A 35 -5.51 2.74 -8.97
C VAL A 35 -6.78 2.12 -8.39
N ALA A 36 -6.76 1.67 -7.13
CA ALA A 36 -7.92 1.10 -6.47
C ALA A 36 -9.09 2.08 -6.38
N GLU A 37 -8.82 3.37 -6.08
CA GLU A 37 -9.82 4.43 -6.10
C GLU A 37 -10.42 4.62 -7.51
N GLY A 38 -9.61 4.46 -8.54
CA GLY A 38 -10.06 4.44 -9.94
C GLY A 38 -11.01 3.27 -10.25
N VAL A 39 -10.75 2.07 -9.71
CA VAL A 39 -11.56 0.86 -9.93
C VAL A 39 -12.84 0.87 -9.09
N PHE A 40 -12.73 1.14 -7.79
CA PHE A 40 -13.86 1.05 -6.86
C PHE A 40 -14.69 2.34 -6.76
N LYS A 41 -14.19 3.47 -7.28
CA LYS A 41 -14.81 4.80 -7.19
C LYS A 41 -15.08 5.30 -5.76
N ASP A 42 -14.53 4.61 -4.75
CA ASP A 42 -14.71 4.92 -3.34
C ASP A 42 -13.41 4.67 -2.58
N ARG A 43 -12.94 5.70 -1.87
CA ARG A 43 -11.70 5.67 -1.10
C ARG A 43 -11.74 4.70 0.08
N ASN A 44 -12.87 4.61 0.78
CA ASN A 44 -13.02 3.70 1.91
C ASN A 44 -13.03 2.24 1.46
N ILE A 45 -13.68 1.93 0.33
CA ILE A 45 -13.65 0.59 -0.28
C ILE A 45 -12.23 0.26 -0.73
N SER A 46 -11.54 1.20 -1.38
CA SER A 46 -10.16 1.02 -1.85
C SER A 46 -9.19 0.72 -0.71
N GLN A 47 -9.25 1.51 0.38
CA GLN A 47 -8.44 1.26 1.57
C GLN A 47 -8.79 -0.07 2.24
N ARG A 48 -10.06 -0.45 2.27
CA ARG A 48 -10.52 -1.70 2.86
C ARG A 48 -10.03 -2.90 2.05
N TRP A 49 -10.15 -2.85 0.73
CA TRP A 49 -9.62 -3.87 -0.17
C TRP A 49 -8.10 -4.03 0.02
N PHE A 50 -7.38 -2.91 0.08
CA PHE A 50 -5.92 -2.89 0.22
C PHE A 50 -5.41 -3.55 1.52
N ARG A 51 -6.22 -3.53 2.60
CA ARG A 51 -5.85 -4.05 3.92
C ARG A 51 -6.41 -5.45 4.21
N ARG A 52 -7.25 -6.01 3.34
CA ARG A 52 -7.89 -7.31 3.56
C ARG A 52 -7.24 -8.40 2.70
N PRO A 53 -7.21 -9.65 3.19
CA PRO A 53 -6.90 -10.81 2.37
C PRO A 53 -7.72 -10.82 1.07
N VAL A 54 -7.04 -11.02 -0.06
CA VAL A 54 -7.67 -11.15 -1.37
C VAL A 54 -7.41 -12.57 -1.87
N PRO A 55 -8.45 -13.38 -2.18
CA PRO A 55 -8.28 -14.76 -2.65
C PRO A 55 -7.33 -14.86 -3.85
N GLY A 56 -7.47 -13.93 -4.79
CA GLY A 56 -6.62 -13.74 -5.95
C GLY A 56 -5.13 -13.52 -5.72
N LEU A 57 -4.74 -13.18 -4.50
CA LEU A 57 -3.38 -12.88 -4.08
C LEU A 57 -2.89 -13.90 -3.04
N GLY A 58 -3.35 -15.15 -3.15
CA GLY A 58 -2.98 -16.21 -2.20
C GLY A 58 -3.51 -15.97 -0.78
N HIS A 59 -4.65 -15.29 -0.64
CA HIS A 59 -5.22 -14.86 0.64
C HIS A 59 -4.32 -13.91 1.45
N LEU A 60 -3.40 -13.20 0.78
CA LEU A 60 -2.62 -12.14 1.40
C LEU A 60 -3.25 -10.78 1.14
N ALA A 61 -3.03 -9.85 2.07
CA ALA A 61 -3.47 -8.47 1.90
C ALA A 61 -2.50 -7.73 0.97
N PRO A 62 -2.98 -6.91 0.01
CA PRO A 62 -2.12 -6.14 -0.88
C PRO A 62 -1.04 -5.34 -0.13
N CYS A 63 -1.39 -4.76 1.02
CA CYS A 63 -0.45 -4.00 1.86
C CYS A 63 0.79 -4.78 2.31
N THR A 64 0.72 -6.11 2.41
CA THR A 64 1.86 -6.94 2.80
C THR A 64 2.73 -7.34 1.61
N LEU A 65 2.22 -7.22 0.37
CA LEU A 65 2.90 -7.69 -0.84
C LEU A 65 3.73 -6.61 -1.53
N ILE A 66 3.25 -5.36 -1.51
CA ILE A 66 3.83 -4.24 -2.29
C ILE A 66 5.24 -3.83 -1.86
N HIS A 67 5.78 -4.38 -0.77
CA HIS A 67 7.18 -4.17 -0.39
C HIS A 67 8.16 -4.78 -1.42
N THR A 68 7.70 -5.69 -2.27
CA THR A 68 8.42 -6.23 -3.43
C THR A 68 7.87 -5.68 -4.76
N ALA A 69 8.69 -5.68 -5.82
CA ALA A 69 8.23 -5.28 -7.16
C ALA A 69 7.23 -6.29 -7.74
N THR A 70 7.44 -7.59 -7.47
CA THR A 70 6.53 -8.67 -7.86
C THR A 70 5.17 -8.51 -7.19
N GLY A 71 5.13 -8.39 -5.86
CA GLY A 71 3.87 -8.22 -5.13
C GLY A 71 3.13 -6.93 -5.47
N PHE A 72 3.84 -5.86 -5.85
CA PHE A 72 3.23 -4.67 -6.44
C PHE A 72 2.55 -4.98 -7.78
N SER A 73 3.24 -5.70 -8.67
CA SER A 73 2.71 -6.07 -9.98
C SER A 73 1.49 -7.00 -9.87
N GLU A 74 1.52 -7.93 -8.92
CA GLU A 74 0.39 -8.83 -8.61
C GLU A 74 -0.82 -8.05 -8.10
N ALA A 75 -0.64 -7.13 -7.14
CA ALA A 75 -1.71 -6.29 -6.63
C ALA A 75 -2.31 -5.38 -7.73
N HIS A 76 -1.47 -4.80 -8.58
CA HIS A 76 -1.90 -3.98 -9.71
C HIS A 76 -2.69 -4.81 -10.73
N ASN A 77 -2.18 -5.98 -11.13
CA ASN A 77 -2.87 -6.89 -12.06
C ASN A 77 -4.24 -7.30 -11.50
N MET A 78 -4.31 -7.61 -10.21
CA MET A 78 -5.57 -7.94 -9.55
C MET A 78 -6.60 -6.82 -9.66
N LEU A 79 -6.19 -5.55 -9.48
CA LEU A 79 -7.08 -4.41 -9.67
C LEU A 79 -7.57 -4.29 -11.12
N MET A 80 -6.69 -4.48 -12.11
CA MET A 80 -7.08 -4.45 -13.53
C MET A 80 -8.07 -5.56 -13.87
N ARG A 81 -7.89 -6.75 -13.31
CA ARG A 81 -8.84 -7.86 -13.49
C ARG A 81 -10.22 -7.50 -12.93
N ILE A 82 -10.27 -6.93 -11.72
CA ILE A 82 -11.52 -6.47 -11.11
C ILE A 82 -12.19 -5.40 -11.99
N ASP A 83 -11.42 -4.43 -12.51
CA ASP A 83 -11.93 -3.36 -13.39
C ASP A 83 -12.58 -3.92 -14.67
N HIS A 84 -12.02 -4.99 -15.21
CA HIS A 84 -12.58 -5.72 -16.36
C HIS A 84 -13.66 -6.75 -15.98
N GLY A 85 -14.11 -6.81 -14.73
CA GLY A 85 -15.14 -7.75 -14.27
C GLY A 85 -14.67 -9.20 -14.16
N ILE A 86 -13.36 -9.45 -14.17
CA ILE A 86 -12.76 -10.78 -14.02
C ILE A 86 -12.61 -11.07 -12.53
N CYS A 87 -13.59 -11.77 -11.96
CA CYS A 87 -13.50 -12.30 -10.61
C CYS A 87 -12.61 -13.55 -10.54
N ILE A 88 -12.01 -13.80 -9.37
CA ILE A 88 -11.18 -14.97 -9.04
C ILE A 88 -11.68 -15.57 -7.74
#